data_AF-A0A3A8IPS9-F1
#
_entry.id   AF-A0A3A8IPS9-F1
#
_cell.length_a   1.000
_cell.length_b   1.000
_cell.length_c   1.000
_cell.angle_alpha   90.00
_cell.angle_beta   90.00
_cell.angle_gamma   90.00
#
_symmetry.space_group_name_H-M   'P 1'
#
loop_
_entity.id
_entity.type
_entity.pdbx_description
1 polymer ?
#
loop_
_entity_poly.entity_id
_entity_poly.type
_entity_poly.pdbx_seq_one_letter_code
_entity_poly.pdbx_strand_id
1 'polypeptide(L)'
;MSWDEDVKQGLKRTAMLLSEQELEHLTHGAVRNTVLPPAEGAVQSLRIHLSRIAEASDVMPTTAFRERMSGALQVLKGGSPALFIDRLCERLAFERTSSRLYAGLLIKTHALGTYDGGPTPERLLELHNQELEHLGQVRDGLLRLGAPPSLRTPSGDVADSQCRGLIQAIDAPGATLMDALRVTLVSELINNAGWAMLVDLASELGPPELEQAFREVLLVESGHLAEVTLWVANGTYADPAPESEPHPVSF
;
A
#
# COMPACT_ATOMS: atom_id res chain seq x y z
N MET A 1 17.39 -14.27 -25.12
CA MET A 1 16.01 -14.05 -24.63
C MET A 1 15.71 -12.57 -24.77
N SER A 2 14.54 -12.22 -25.30
CA SER A 2 14.18 -10.84 -25.63
C SER A 2 13.88 -10.04 -24.36
N TRP A 3 14.31 -8.76 -24.32
CA TRP A 3 14.13 -7.81 -23.21
C TRP A 3 12.66 -7.71 -22.73
N ASP A 4 11.73 -7.93 -23.65
CA ASP A 4 10.29 -7.90 -23.41
C ASP A 4 9.77 -9.14 -22.66
N GLU A 5 10.44 -10.31 -22.79
CA GLU A 5 10.06 -11.52 -22.06
C GLU A 5 10.52 -11.51 -20.59
N ASP A 6 11.71 -10.98 -20.30
CA ASP A 6 12.24 -10.95 -18.93
C ASP A 6 11.48 -9.94 -18.05
N VAL A 7 11.09 -8.79 -18.62
CA VAL A 7 10.24 -7.78 -17.94
C VAL A 7 8.83 -8.34 -17.72
N LYS A 8 8.25 -9.01 -18.73
CA LYS A 8 6.94 -9.69 -18.60
C LYS A 8 6.98 -10.85 -17.62
N GLN A 9 8.09 -11.60 -17.52
CA GLN A 9 8.26 -12.67 -16.52
C GLN A 9 8.46 -12.11 -15.11
N GLY A 10 9.14 -10.98 -14.96
CA GLY A 10 9.27 -10.26 -13.69
C GLY A 10 7.91 -9.77 -13.18
N LEU A 11 7.15 -9.08 -14.03
CA LEU A 11 5.78 -8.63 -13.75
C LEU A 11 4.82 -9.80 -13.46
N LYS A 12 4.92 -10.92 -14.21
CA LYS A 12 4.13 -12.13 -13.96
C LYS A 12 4.46 -12.82 -12.63
N ARG A 13 5.70 -12.71 -12.12
CA ARG A 13 6.09 -13.22 -10.80
C ARG A 13 5.61 -12.31 -9.67
N THR A 14 5.57 -10.99 -9.90
CA THR A 14 4.96 -10.02 -8.98
C THR A 14 3.44 -10.18 -8.93
N ALA A 15 2.80 -10.65 -10.00
CA ALA A 15 1.35 -10.84 -10.13
C ALA A 15 0.85 -12.27 -9.83
N MET A 16 1.55 -13.08 -9.01
CA MET A 16 0.95 -14.30 -8.45
C MET A 16 -0.07 -13.90 -7.37
N LEU A 17 -1.25 -13.50 -7.84
CA LEU A 17 -2.45 -13.17 -7.07
C LEU A 17 -2.92 -14.41 -6.30
N LEU A 18 -3.34 -14.23 -5.05
CA LEU A 18 -4.08 -15.27 -4.33
C LEU A 18 -5.48 -15.41 -4.93
N SER A 19 -5.91 -16.66 -5.12
CA SER A 19 -7.29 -17.00 -5.45
C SER A 19 -8.16 -17.12 -4.18
N GLU A 20 -9.47 -16.92 -4.32
CA GLU A 20 -10.47 -17.05 -3.24
C GLU A 20 -10.35 -18.40 -2.49
N GLN A 21 -10.03 -19.48 -3.20
CA GLN A 21 -9.80 -20.82 -2.62
C GLN A 21 -8.55 -20.92 -1.74
N GLU A 22 -7.48 -20.18 -2.06
CA GLU A 22 -6.27 -20.15 -1.25
C GLU A 22 -6.48 -19.37 0.06
N LEU A 23 -7.41 -18.40 0.05
CA LEU A 23 -7.85 -17.68 1.24
C LEU A 23 -8.65 -18.62 2.17
N GLU A 24 -9.65 -19.34 1.65
CA GLU A 24 -10.48 -20.27 2.44
C GLU A 24 -9.65 -21.36 3.14
N HIS A 25 -8.68 -21.94 2.44
CA HIS A 25 -7.80 -22.98 2.98
C HIS A 25 -6.92 -22.49 4.14
N LEU A 26 -6.54 -21.21 4.15
CA LEU A 26 -5.80 -20.59 5.24
C LEU A 26 -6.73 -20.22 6.42
N THR A 27 -8.03 -19.99 6.21
CA THR A 27 -8.93 -19.46 7.25
C THR A 27 -9.54 -20.49 8.21
N HIS A 28 -9.38 -21.80 7.98
CA HIS A 28 -10.09 -22.85 8.73
C HIS A 28 -9.69 -23.05 10.22
N GLY A 29 -9.06 -22.07 10.88
CA GLY A 29 -8.79 -22.12 12.32
C GLY A 29 -8.72 -20.74 12.97
N ALA A 30 -9.85 -20.17 13.39
CA ALA A 30 -9.86 -19.03 14.32
C ALA A 30 -11.16 -19.00 15.16
N VAL A 31 -10.99 -19.14 16.47
CA VAL A 31 -12.06 -19.10 17.49
C VAL A 31 -12.46 -17.65 17.78
N ARG A 32 -13.78 -17.39 17.84
CA ARG A 32 -14.38 -16.14 18.36
C ARG A 32 -13.93 -15.88 19.79
N ASN A 33 -13.12 -14.83 20.02
CA ASN A 33 -13.07 -14.10 21.29
C ASN A 33 -12.49 -12.70 21.09
N THR A 34 -13.04 -11.74 21.82
CA THR A 34 -12.97 -10.27 21.65
C THR A 34 -11.66 -9.58 22.06
N VAL A 35 -10.56 -10.32 22.20
CA VAL A 35 -9.20 -9.76 22.29
C VAL A 35 -8.29 -10.76 21.60
N LEU A 36 -7.53 -10.32 20.58
CA LEU A 36 -6.62 -11.18 19.82
C LEU A 36 -5.62 -11.88 20.77
N PRO A 37 -5.65 -13.21 20.93
CA PRO A 37 -4.51 -13.95 21.47
C PRO A 37 -3.32 -13.87 20.48
N PRO A 38 -2.07 -14.14 20.91
CA PRO A 38 -0.92 -14.14 20.01
C PRO A 38 -1.19 -15.10 18.84
N ALA A 39 -1.16 -14.56 17.61
CA ALA A 39 -1.66 -15.20 16.41
C ALA A 39 -0.99 -16.56 16.13
N GLU A 40 -1.75 -17.66 16.23
CA GLU A 40 -1.30 -18.98 15.79
C GLU A 40 -1.68 -19.26 14.32
N GLY A 41 -0.73 -19.85 13.60
CA GLY A 41 -0.93 -20.60 12.36
C GLY A 41 -1.11 -19.73 11.11
N ALA A 42 -2.35 -19.48 10.72
CA ALA A 42 -2.66 -19.15 9.35
C ALA A 42 -2.82 -17.64 9.09
N VAL A 43 -3.36 -16.89 10.05
CA VAL A 43 -3.42 -15.42 10.00
C VAL A 43 -2.01 -14.81 9.98
N GLN A 44 -1.11 -15.35 10.80
CA GLN A 44 0.29 -14.94 10.81
C GLN A 44 1.01 -15.35 9.52
N SER A 45 0.68 -16.53 8.95
CA SER A 45 1.23 -16.97 7.66
C SER A 45 0.79 -16.08 6.51
N LEU A 46 -0.49 -15.71 6.45
CA LEU A 46 -1.04 -14.79 5.46
C LEU A 46 -0.40 -13.40 5.59
N ARG A 47 -0.26 -12.88 6.82
CA ARG A 47 0.44 -11.62 7.08
C ARG A 47 1.86 -11.62 6.53
N ILE A 48 2.63 -12.65 6.87
CA ILE A 48 4.01 -12.80 6.43
C ILE A 48 4.07 -12.93 4.90
N HIS A 49 3.13 -13.66 4.29
CA HIS A 49 3.10 -13.88 2.85
C HIS A 49 2.81 -12.58 2.08
N LEU A 50 1.74 -11.86 2.43
CA LEU A 50 1.38 -10.59 1.79
C LEU A 50 2.45 -9.51 2.01
N SER A 51 3.04 -9.46 3.21
CA SER A 51 4.16 -8.53 3.49
C SER A 51 5.41 -8.86 2.68
N ARG A 52 5.72 -10.15 2.49
CA ARG A 52 6.87 -10.59 1.68
C ARG A 52 6.68 -10.26 0.20
N ILE A 53 5.46 -10.33 -0.34
CA ILE A 53 5.20 -9.95 -1.73
C ILE A 53 5.52 -8.46 -1.95
N ALA A 54 5.14 -7.61 -1.00
CA ALA A 54 5.46 -6.18 -1.04
C ALA A 54 6.99 -5.92 -0.99
N GLU A 55 7.74 -6.73 -0.21
CA GLU A 55 9.20 -6.58 -0.02
C GLU A 55 10.05 -7.26 -1.12
N ALA A 56 9.64 -8.42 -1.64
CA ALA A 56 10.44 -9.26 -2.55
C ALA A 56 10.64 -8.67 -3.96
N SER A 57 9.94 -7.59 -4.28
CA SER A 57 9.98 -6.99 -5.61
C SER A 57 11.20 -6.09 -5.89
N ASP A 58 12.23 -6.10 -5.02
CA ASP A 58 13.49 -5.33 -5.16
C ASP A 58 14.63 -6.14 -5.83
N VAL A 59 14.35 -6.83 -6.95
CA VAL A 59 15.39 -7.56 -7.70
C VAL A 59 16.48 -6.60 -8.21
N MET A 60 17.74 -6.96 -7.98
CA MET A 60 18.91 -6.15 -8.34
C MET A 60 19.12 -6.01 -9.85
N PRO A 61 19.51 -4.84 -10.36
CA PRO A 61 19.74 -4.67 -11.78
C PRO A 61 21.05 -5.31 -12.29
N THR A 62 21.06 -5.73 -13.56
CA THR A 62 22.22 -6.32 -14.23
C THR A 62 23.34 -5.29 -14.49
N THR A 63 24.55 -5.77 -14.79
CA THR A 63 25.73 -4.93 -15.07
C THR A 63 25.53 -3.99 -16.26
N ALA A 64 24.87 -4.45 -17.33
CA ALA A 64 24.54 -3.63 -18.49
C ALA A 64 23.53 -2.50 -18.16
N PHE A 65 22.63 -2.74 -17.22
CA PHE A 65 21.74 -1.70 -16.69
C PHE A 65 22.54 -0.63 -15.95
N ARG A 66 23.51 -1.04 -15.10
CA ARG A 66 24.38 -0.14 -14.32
C ARG A 66 25.23 0.82 -15.18
N GLU A 67 25.73 0.36 -16.32
CA GLU A 67 26.51 1.19 -17.25
C GLU A 67 25.66 2.25 -17.95
N ARG A 68 24.45 1.89 -18.41
CA ARG A 68 23.51 2.85 -19.02
C ARG A 68 23.01 3.90 -18.02
N MET A 69 22.77 3.50 -16.77
CA MET A 69 22.41 4.44 -15.70
C MET A 69 23.52 5.44 -15.40
N SER A 70 24.78 5.01 -15.46
CA SER A 70 25.93 5.90 -15.19
C SER A 70 26.02 7.04 -16.21
N GLY A 71 25.54 6.81 -17.44
CA GLY A 71 25.37 7.86 -18.45
C GLY A 71 24.21 8.82 -18.15
N ALA A 72 23.06 8.30 -17.72
CA ALA A 72 21.88 9.11 -17.39
C ALA A 72 22.09 9.98 -16.14
N LEU A 73 22.70 9.43 -15.08
CA LEU A 73 23.03 10.15 -13.85
C LEU A 73 24.03 11.31 -14.06
N GLN A 74 24.89 11.25 -15.07
CA GLN A 74 25.77 12.39 -15.41
C GLN A 74 25.01 13.54 -16.08
N VAL A 75 23.89 13.27 -16.75
CA VAL A 75 23.00 14.27 -17.34
C VAL A 75 22.09 14.92 -16.27
N LEU A 76 21.82 14.21 -15.16
CA LEU A 76 20.93 14.63 -14.07
C LEU A 76 21.57 15.59 -13.04
N LYS A 77 22.85 15.94 -13.18
CA LYS A 77 23.49 16.93 -12.28
C LYS A 77 23.00 18.35 -12.58
N GLY A 78 21.87 18.73 -11.95
CA GLY A 78 21.52 20.13 -11.70
C GLY A 78 20.16 20.65 -12.15
N GLY A 79 19.10 19.83 -12.24
CA GLY A 79 17.79 20.31 -12.68
C GLY A 79 16.59 19.44 -12.27
N SER A 80 15.38 19.91 -12.63
CA SER A 80 14.06 19.35 -12.32
C SER A 80 13.90 17.82 -12.46
N PRO A 81 14.62 17.07 -13.33
CA PRO A 81 14.48 15.61 -13.38
C PRO A 81 14.98 14.88 -12.12
N ALA A 82 15.95 15.44 -11.40
CA ALA A 82 16.40 14.88 -10.11
C ALA A 82 15.32 14.99 -9.02
N LEU A 83 14.53 16.07 -9.05
CA LEU A 83 13.38 16.24 -8.17
C LEU A 83 12.30 15.19 -8.47
N PHE A 84 12.02 14.94 -9.75
CA PHE A 84 11.00 13.95 -10.10
C PHE A 84 11.38 12.53 -9.67
N ILE A 85 12.65 12.15 -9.86
CA ILE A 85 13.18 10.86 -9.35
C ILE A 85 13.08 10.78 -7.82
N ASP A 86 13.39 11.86 -7.09
CA ASP A 86 13.25 11.92 -5.63
C ASP A 86 11.79 11.68 -5.19
N ARG A 87 10.82 12.32 -5.86
CA ARG A 87 9.39 12.13 -5.57
C ARG A 87 8.90 10.71 -5.90
N LEU A 88 9.43 10.08 -6.94
CA LEU A 88 9.16 8.68 -7.24
C LEU A 88 9.76 7.72 -6.20
N CYS A 89 10.94 8.04 -5.63
CA CYS A 89 11.51 7.28 -4.53
C CYS A 89 10.67 7.39 -3.24
N GLU A 90 10.16 8.59 -2.92
CA GLU A 90 9.17 8.78 -1.84
C GLU A 90 7.92 7.95 -2.08
N ARG A 91 7.39 8.00 -3.31
CA ARG A 91 6.21 7.23 -3.69
C ARG A 91 6.44 5.75 -3.54
N LEU A 92 7.60 5.25 -4.00
CA LEU A 92 7.94 3.83 -3.88
C LEU A 92 7.98 3.36 -2.43
N ALA A 93 8.42 4.20 -1.49
CA ALA A 93 8.35 3.91 -0.06
C ALA A 93 6.89 3.85 0.46
N PHE A 94 6.05 4.77 -0.02
CA PHE A 94 4.63 4.82 0.34
C PHE A 94 3.87 3.57 -0.15
N GLU A 95 4.01 3.18 -1.41
CA GLU A 95 3.29 2.03 -2.00
C GLU A 95 3.62 0.68 -1.34
N ARG A 96 4.87 0.52 -0.89
CA ARG A 96 5.25 -0.65 -0.07
C ARG A 96 4.47 -0.71 1.24
N THR A 97 4.01 0.45 1.72
CA THR A 97 3.27 0.58 2.96
C THR A 97 1.78 0.42 2.73
N SER A 98 1.19 1.06 1.71
CA SER A 98 -0.25 1.00 1.41
C SER A 98 -0.74 -0.44 1.24
N SER A 99 -0.04 -1.24 0.43
CA SER A 99 -0.31 -2.68 0.26
C SER A 99 -0.33 -3.42 1.61
N ARG A 100 0.60 -3.12 2.52
CA ARG A 100 0.65 -3.75 3.85
C ARG A 100 -0.48 -3.29 4.78
N LEU A 101 -0.97 -2.05 4.64
CA LEU A 101 -2.12 -1.56 5.41
C LEU A 101 -3.37 -2.36 5.05
N TYR A 102 -3.64 -2.61 3.77
CA TYR A 102 -4.76 -3.45 3.34
C TYR A 102 -4.64 -4.90 3.80
N ALA A 103 -3.43 -5.48 3.77
CA ALA A 103 -3.19 -6.79 4.37
C ALA A 103 -3.50 -6.80 5.89
N GLY A 104 -3.14 -5.73 6.60
CA GLY A 104 -3.48 -5.55 8.01
C GLY A 104 -4.99 -5.43 8.27
N LEU A 105 -5.70 -4.68 7.42
CA LEU A 105 -7.17 -4.59 7.47
C LEU A 105 -7.84 -5.93 7.20
N LEU A 106 -7.36 -6.70 6.21
CA LEU A 106 -7.90 -8.02 5.90
C LEU A 106 -7.83 -8.94 7.12
N ILE A 107 -6.67 -8.96 7.79
CA ILE A 107 -6.45 -9.73 9.01
C ILE A 107 -7.40 -9.30 10.14
N LYS A 108 -7.56 -7.99 10.35
CA LYS A 108 -8.45 -7.48 11.40
C LYS A 108 -9.92 -7.77 11.09
N THR A 109 -10.32 -7.60 9.85
CA THR A 109 -11.68 -7.90 9.38
C THR A 109 -12.00 -9.37 9.59
N HIS A 110 -11.05 -10.26 9.30
CA HIS A 110 -11.21 -11.68 9.57
C HIS A 110 -11.27 -11.99 11.08
N ALA A 111 -10.40 -11.39 11.89
CA ALA A 111 -10.31 -11.69 13.32
C ALA A 111 -11.44 -11.08 14.16
N LEU A 112 -11.88 -9.87 13.82
CA LEU A 112 -12.84 -9.09 14.61
C LEU A 112 -14.24 -9.04 13.97
N GLY A 113 -14.37 -9.51 12.73
CA GLY A 113 -15.58 -9.33 11.93
C GLY A 113 -15.65 -7.94 11.30
N THR A 114 -16.74 -7.70 10.58
CA THR A 114 -17.09 -6.42 9.94
C THR A 114 -18.50 -6.01 10.36
N TYR A 115 -18.97 -4.88 9.87
CA TYR A 115 -20.31 -4.33 10.10
C TYR A 115 -21.02 -4.04 8.78
N ASP A 116 -22.33 -3.78 8.82
CA ASP A 116 -23.11 -3.44 7.63
C ASP A 116 -22.54 -2.18 6.94
N GLY A 117 -22.19 -2.32 5.66
CA GLY A 117 -21.53 -1.25 4.91
C GLY A 117 -20.06 -1.03 5.28
N GLY A 118 -19.43 -1.95 6.02
CA GLY A 118 -17.99 -2.02 6.24
C GLY A 118 -17.25 -2.80 5.14
N PRO A 119 -15.92 -2.97 5.27
CA PRO A 119 -15.13 -3.69 4.28
C PRO A 119 -15.43 -5.19 4.28
N THR A 120 -15.33 -5.83 3.11
CA THR A 120 -15.34 -7.30 2.98
C THR A 120 -13.92 -7.83 2.76
N PRO A 121 -13.63 -9.08 3.16
CA PRO A 121 -12.33 -9.70 2.93
C PRO A 121 -11.90 -9.71 1.44
N GLU A 122 -12.83 -10.00 0.54
CA GLU A 122 -12.59 -10.08 -0.90
C GLU A 122 -12.16 -8.71 -1.43
N ARG A 123 -12.86 -7.66 -1.03
CA ARG A 123 -12.56 -6.30 -1.45
C ARG A 123 -11.21 -5.81 -0.91
N LEU A 124 -10.87 -6.16 0.32
CA LEU A 124 -9.57 -5.82 0.90
C LEU A 124 -8.41 -6.54 0.21
N LEU A 125 -8.63 -7.77 -0.29
CA LEU A 125 -7.65 -8.48 -1.10
C LEU A 125 -7.48 -7.83 -2.48
N GLU A 126 -8.58 -7.42 -3.12
CA GLU A 126 -8.52 -6.66 -4.37
C GLU A 126 -7.72 -5.37 -4.21
N LEU A 127 -8.03 -4.58 -3.18
CA LEU A 127 -7.31 -3.33 -2.87
C LEU A 127 -5.83 -3.60 -2.63
N HIS A 128 -5.48 -4.62 -1.83
CA HIS A 128 -4.09 -5.03 -1.64
C HIS A 128 -3.36 -5.29 -2.97
N ASN A 129 -4.02 -6.00 -3.90
CA ASN A 129 -3.43 -6.30 -5.21
C ASN A 129 -3.29 -5.05 -6.09
N GLN A 130 -4.27 -4.14 -6.05
CA GLN A 130 -4.21 -2.85 -6.74
C GLN A 130 -3.03 -2.01 -6.24
N GLU A 131 -2.77 -1.97 -4.93
CA GLU A 131 -1.57 -1.30 -4.38
C GLU A 131 -0.24 -1.93 -4.87
N LEU A 132 -0.20 -3.24 -5.09
CA LEU A 132 0.98 -3.88 -5.68
C LEU A 132 1.17 -3.51 -7.15
N GLU A 133 0.08 -3.32 -7.90
CA GLU A 133 0.12 -2.80 -9.27
C GLU A 133 0.61 -1.35 -9.29
N HIS A 134 0.14 -0.51 -8.38
CA HIS A 134 0.56 0.88 -8.19
C HIS A 134 2.06 0.98 -7.88
N LEU A 135 2.55 0.14 -6.96
CA LEU A 135 3.98 -0.03 -6.70
C LEU A 135 4.76 -0.38 -7.99
N GLY A 136 4.19 -1.25 -8.83
CA GLY A 136 4.74 -1.59 -10.14
C GLY A 136 4.85 -0.39 -11.09
N GLN A 137 3.83 0.47 -11.14
CA GLN A 137 3.83 1.69 -11.96
C GLN A 137 4.95 2.65 -11.54
N VAL A 138 5.17 2.82 -10.24
CA VAL A 138 6.27 3.68 -9.74
C VAL A 138 7.63 3.12 -10.13
N ARG A 139 7.82 1.79 -10.03
CA ARG A 139 9.06 1.14 -10.46
C ARG A 139 9.33 1.35 -11.94
N ASP A 140 8.33 1.17 -12.80
CA ASP A 140 8.47 1.42 -14.23
C ASP A 140 8.83 2.89 -14.51
N GLY A 141 8.19 3.84 -13.81
CA GLY A 141 8.55 5.26 -13.86
C GLY A 141 10.02 5.53 -13.55
N LEU A 142 10.54 4.96 -12.45
CA LEU A 142 11.97 5.07 -12.10
C LEU A 142 12.87 4.50 -13.20
N LEU A 143 12.54 3.31 -13.71
CA LEU A 143 13.33 2.65 -14.76
C LEU A 143 13.36 3.46 -16.06
N ARG A 144 12.23 4.03 -16.48
CA ARG A 144 12.13 4.90 -17.67
C ARG A 144 12.98 6.17 -17.55
N LEU A 145 13.11 6.69 -16.32
CA LEU A 145 13.99 7.83 -16.01
C LEU A 145 15.45 7.43 -15.77
N GLY A 146 15.80 6.15 -15.94
CA GLY A 146 17.16 5.65 -15.76
C GLY A 146 17.58 5.50 -14.30
N ALA A 147 16.62 5.53 -13.36
CA ALA A 147 16.84 5.30 -11.94
C ALA A 147 16.52 3.85 -11.56
N PRO A 148 17.30 3.21 -10.67
CA PRO A 148 16.97 1.88 -10.17
C PRO A 148 15.86 1.99 -9.09
N PRO A 149 14.93 1.03 -9.00
CA PRO A 149 14.00 0.95 -7.86
C PRO A 149 14.68 0.82 -6.49
N SER A 150 15.94 0.36 -6.46
CA SER A 150 16.75 0.29 -5.24
C SER A 150 17.40 1.62 -4.86
N LEU A 151 17.19 2.70 -5.62
CA LEU A 151 17.72 4.02 -5.30
C LEU A 151 17.15 4.49 -3.96
N ARG A 152 18.06 4.96 -3.10
CA ARG A 152 17.73 5.58 -1.82
C ARG A 152 17.97 7.08 -1.95
N THR A 153 16.97 7.87 -1.57
CA THR A 153 17.07 9.33 -1.50
C THR A 153 16.72 9.80 -0.09
N PRO A 154 17.23 10.97 0.36
CA PRO A 154 16.91 11.49 1.69
C PRO A 154 15.40 11.65 1.90
N SER A 155 14.66 12.14 0.90
CA SER A 155 13.22 12.29 1.00
C SER A 155 12.51 10.92 1.04
N GLY A 156 12.95 9.96 0.23
CA GLY A 156 12.46 8.58 0.28
C GLY A 156 12.65 7.92 1.65
N ASP A 157 13.80 8.14 2.29
CA ASP A 157 14.08 7.65 3.65
C ASP A 157 13.18 8.29 4.71
N VAL A 158 12.85 9.58 4.57
CA VAL A 158 11.89 10.27 5.43
C VAL A 158 10.49 9.72 5.22
N ALA A 159 10.04 9.57 3.98
CA ALA A 159 8.74 9.00 3.65
C ALA A 159 8.59 7.58 4.21
N ASP A 160 9.59 6.73 4.04
CA ASP A 160 9.64 5.38 4.62
C ASP A 160 9.50 5.43 6.16
N SER A 161 10.16 6.39 6.82
CA SER A 161 10.02 6.58 8.26
C SER A 161 8.64 7.06 8.72
N GLN A 162 8.01 7.93 7.94
CA GLN A 162 6.64 8.39 8.23
C GLN A 162 5.64 7.25 8.04
N CYS A 163 5.79 6.49 6.95
CA CYS A 163 4.94 5.37 6.60
C CYS A 163 4.99 4.23 7.64
N ARG A 164 6.15 3.99 8.26
CA ARG A 164 6.28 3.05 9.39
C ARG A 164 5.31 3.35 10.54
N GLY A 165 4.99 4.62 10.80
CA GLY A 165 4.03 5.01 11.83
C GLY A 165 2.62 4.50 11.55
N LEU A 166 2.19 4.50 10.27
CA LEU A 166 0.89 4.00 9.85
C LEU A 166 0.76 2.49 10.12
N ILE A 167 1.79 1.72 9.76
CA ILE A 167 1.83 0.27 10.00
C ILE A 167 1.78 -0.03 11.49
N GLN A 168 2.57 0.67 12.30
CA GLN A 168 2.58 0.50 13.75
C GLN A 168 1.20 0.79 14.37
N ALA A 169 0.47 1.77 13.85
CA ALA A 169 -0.87 2.10 14.34
C ALA A 169 -1.90 1.01 14.02
N ILE A 170 -1.84 0.40 12.82
CA ILE A 170 -2.69 -0.76 12.50
C ILE A 170 -2.29 -1.98 13.33
N ASP A 171 -1.00 -2.27 13.46
CA ASP A 171 -0.52 -3.45 14.19
C ASP A 171 -0.54 -3.29 15.73
N ALA A 172 -0.92 -2.12 16.25
CA ALA A 172 -0.94 -1.87 17.68
C ALA A 172 -1.81 -2.88 18.43
N PRO A 173 -1.30 -3.49 19.53
CA PRO A 173 -2.09 -4.38 20.37
C PRO A 173 -3.35 -3.69 20.86
N GLY A 174 -4.51 -4.33 20.68
CA GLY A 174 -5.80 -3.77 21.06
C GLY A 174 -6.42 -2.78 20.07
N ALA A 175 -5.74 -2.43 18.97
CA ALA A 175 -6.34 -1.58 17.93
C ALA A 175 -7.55 -2.27 17.29
N THR A 176 -8.69 -1.58 17.29
CA THR A 176 -9.94 -2.08 16.71
C THR A 176 -9.90 -2.05 15.17
N LEU A 177 -10.92 -2.64 14.53
CA LEU A 177 -11.10 -2.47 13.08
C LEU A 177 -11.31 -1.00 12.72
N MET A 178 -12.07 -0.26 13.52
CA MET A 178 -12.34 1.16 13.29
C MET A 178 -11.07 2.02 13.41
N ASP A 179 -10.19 1.74 14.38
CA ASP A 179 -8.90 2.43 14.48
C ASP A 179 -8.04 2.18 13.24
N ALA A 180 -8.00 0.94 12.77
CA ALA A 180 -7.26 0.59 11.56
C ALA A 180 -7.85 1.27 10.31
N LEU A 181 -9.18 1.33 10.18
CA LEU A 181 -9.84 2.02 9.06
C LEU A 181 -9.57 3.53 9.08
N ARG A 182 -9.54 4.17 10.25
CA ARG A 182 -9.17 5.58 10.38
C ARG A 182 -7.71 5.82 9.98
N VAL A 183 -6.80 4.93 10.34
CA VAL A 183 -5.39 4.99 9.91
C VAL A 183 -5.29 4.81 8.39
N THR A 184 -6.02 3.85 7.81
CA THR A 184 -6.07 3.66 6.36
C THR A 184 -6.68 4.86 5.66
N LEU A 185 -7.70 5.52 6.21
CA LEU A 185 -8.24 6.77 5.65
C LEU A 185 -7.19 7.89 5.60
N VAL A 186 -6.39 8.05 6.66
CA VAL A 186 -5.26 8.99 6.66
C VAL A 186 -4.26 8.62 5.56
N SER A 187 -3.97 7.32 5.40
CA SER A 187 -3.14 6.82 4.30
C SER A 187 -3.75 7.21 2.96
N GLU A 188 -5.02 6.93 2.69
CA GLU A 188 -5.68 7.21 1.41
C GLU A 188 -5.70 8.70 1.04
N LEU A 189 -5.79 9.60 2.03
CA LEU A 189 -5.69 11.04 1.78
C LEU A 189 -4.30 11.43 1.29
N ILE A 190 -3.25 10.87 1.92
CA ILE A 190 -1.85 11.07 1.50
C ILE A 190 -1.62 10.39 0.13
N ASN A 191 -2.22 9.21 -0.05
CA ASN A 191 -2.17 8.39 -1.25
C ASN A 191 -2.62 9.18 -2.47
N ASN A 192 -3.83 9.72 -2.39
CA ASN A 192 -4.47 10.48 -3.46
C ASN A 192 -3.71 11.77 -3.78
N ALA A 193 -3.32 12.54 -2.75
CA ALA A 193 -2.55 13.77 -2.94
C ALA A 193 -1.17 13.50 -3.58
N GLY A 194 -0.51 12.40 -3.19
CA GLY A 194 0.77 12.00 -3.75
C GLY A 194 0.69 11.62 -5.24
N TRP A 195 -0.37 10.91 -5.64
CA TRP A 195 -0.58 10.59 -7.06
C TRP A 195 -0.88 11.83 -7.89
N ALA A 196 -1.71 12.75 -7.38
CA ALA A 196 -1.99 14.03 -8.05
C ALA A 196 -0.70 14.83 -8.30
N MET A 197 0.17 14.94 -7.30
CA MET A 197 1.48 15.57 -7.45
C MET A 197 2.35 14.88 -8.50
N LEU A 198 2.34 13.54 -8.58
CA LEU A 198 3.11 12.81 -9.58
C LEU A 198 2.57 13.00 -10.99
N VAL A 199 1.26 13.14 -11.18
CA VAL A 199 0.66 13.51 -12.47
C VAL A 199 1.17 14.87 -12.92
N ASP A 200 1.14 15.87 -12.04
CA ASP A 200 1.63 17.22 -12.36
C ASP A 200 3.11 17.18 -12.76
N LEU A 201 3.95 16.52 -11.95
CA LEU A 201 5.37 16.35 -12.25
C LEU A 201 5.64 15.57 -13.53
N ALA A 202 4.85 14.51 -13.81
CA ALA A 202 4.99 13.74 -15.04
C ALA A 202 4.61 14.57 -16.28
N SER A 203 3.61 15.45 -16.18
CA SER A 203 3.23 16.33 -17.28
C SER A 203 4.30 17.38 -17.61
N GLU A 204 5.03 17.84 -16.59
CA GLU A 204 6.07 18.86 -16.76
C GLU A 204 7.45 18.27 -17.12
N LEU A 205 7.78 17.11 -16.54
CA LEU A 205 9.14 16.59 -16.47
C LEU A 205 9.29 15.15 -17.00
N GLY A 206 8.17 14.45 -17.18
CA GLY A 206 8.13 13.04 -17.53
C GLY A 206 7.87 12.77 -19.01
N PRO A 207 8.05 11.52 -19.46
CA PRO A 207 7.51 11.06 -20.73
C PRO A 207 5.97 11.11 -20.72
N PRO A 208 5.29 11.49 -21.82
CA PRO A 208 3.83 11.61 -21.87
C PRO A 208 3.08 10.34 -21.46
N GLU A 209 3.66 9.16 -21.73
CA GLU A 209 3.06 7.88 -21.35
C GLU A 209 3.02 7.67 -19.84
N LEU A 210 3.95 8.27 -19.09
CA LEU A 210 4.02 8.18 -17.64
C LEU A 210 2.94 9.05 -16.98
N GLU A 211 2.69 10.23 -17.55
CA GLU A 211 1.59 11.09 -17.11
C GLU A 211 0.25 10.35 -17.23
N GLN A 212 -0.01 9.75 -18.39
CA GLN A 212 -1.25 9.01 -18.62
C GLN A 212 -1.39 7.82 -17.66
N ALA A 213 -0.33 7.05 -17.45
CA ALA A 213 -0.33 5.94 -16.50
C ALA A 213 -0.65 6.41 -15.07
N PHE A 214 -0.08 7.53 -14.63
CA PHE A 214 -0.35 8.07 -13.29
C PHE A 214 -1.75 8.67 -13.15
N ARG A 215 -2.32 9.21 -14.23
CA ARG A 215 -3.73 9.66 -14.24
C ARG A 215 -4.70 8.48 -14.07
N GLU A 216 -4.40 7.35 -14.68
CA GLU A 216 -5.20 6.13 -14.52
C GLU A 216 -5.14 5.61 -13.09
N VAL A 217 -3.95 5.59 -12.48
CA VAL A 217 -3.81 5.23 -11.07
C VAL A 217 -4.54 6.22 -10.16
N LEU A 218 -4.39 7.54 -10.37
CA LEU A 218 -5.07 8.54 -9.57
C LEU A 218 -6.60 8.36 -9.59
N LEU A 219 -7.17 7.97 -10.72
CA LEU A 219 -8.61 7.70 -10.84
C LEU A 219 -9.04 6.52 -9.95
N VAL A 220 -8.27 5.42 -9.96
CA VAL A 220 -8.50 4.25 -9.12
C VAL A 220 -8.42 4.63 -7.64
N GLU A 221 -7.42 5.41 -7.27
CA GLU A 221 -7.12 5.81 -5.89
C GLU A 221 -8.13 6.82 -5.33
N SER A 222 -8.71 7.67 -6.19
CA SER A 222 -9.88 8.46 -5.81
C SER A 222 -11.07 7.58 -5.43
N GLY A 223 -11.21 6.41 -6.06
CA GLY A 223 -12.19 5.40 -5.69
C GLY A 223 -11.88 4.78 -4.32
N HIS A 224 -10.63 4.39 -4.08
CA HIS A 224 -10.19 3.82 -2.79
C HIS A 224 -10.47 4.79 -1.63
N LEU A 225 -10.09 6.06 -1.79
CA LEU A 225 -10.34 7.10 -0.79
C LEU A 225 -11.84 7.27 -0.50
N ALA A 226 -12.69 7.30 -1.54
CA ALA A 226 -14.13 7.42 -1.36
C ALA A 226 -14.72 6.21 -0.62
N GLU A 227 -14.26 5.01 -0.95
CA GLU A 227 -14.71 3.75 -0.35
C GLU A 227 -14.31 3.65 1.12
N VAL A 228 -13.05 3.91 1.47
CA VAL A 228 -12.58 3.90 2.87
C VAL A 228 -13.26 4.99 3.69
N THR A 229 -13.51 6.17 3.11
CA THR A 229 -14.28 7.24 3.76
C THR A 229 -15.68 6.75 4.13
N LEU A 230 -16.36 6.04 3.22
CA LEU A 230 -17.69 5.49 3.46
C LEU A 230 -17.65 4.43 4.56
N TRP A 231 -16.67 3.53 4.56
CA TRP A 231 -16.52 2.52 5.61
C TRP A 231 -16.35 3.15 6.99
N VAL A 232 -15.49 4.16 7.12
CA VAL A 232 -15.28 4.88 8.39
C VAL A 232 -16.56 5.57 8.85
N ALA A 233 -17.28 6.21 7.92
CA ALA A 233 -18.55 6.86 8.23
C ALA A 233 -19.58 5.85 8.75
N ASN A 234 -19.79 4.75 8.04
CA ASN A 234 -20.75 3.71 8.40
C ASN A 234 -20.45 3.09 9.77
N GLY A 235 -19.19 2.76 10.05
CA GLY A 235 -18.85 2.16 11.33
C GLY A 235 -18.87 3.13 12.50
N THR A 236 -18.70 4.44 12.26
CA THR A 236 -18.88 5.45 13.31
C THR A 236 -20.34 5.53 13.78
N TYR A 237 -21.31 5.27 12.89
CA TYR A 237 -22.72 5.19 13.25
C TYR A 237 -23.13 3.82 13.83
N ALA A 238 -22.29 2.79 13.66
CA ALA A 238 -22.52 1.45 14.18
C ALA A 238 -21.93 1.22 15.58
N ASP A 239 -21.01 2.07 16.03
CA ASP A 239 -20.40 2.00 17.36
C ASP A 239 -21.43 2.49 18.42
N PRO A 240 -21.95 1.61 19.30
CA PRO A 240 -22.86 2.06 20.34
C PRO A 240 -22.13 3.06 21.24
N ALA A 241 -22.73 4.24 21.43
CA ALA A 241 -22.23 5.18 22.42
C ALA A 241 -22.03 4.43 23.76
N PRO A 242 -20.92 4.65 24.48
CA PRO A 242 -20.75 4.02 25.78
C PRO A 242 -21.96 4.38 26.63
N GLU A 243 -22.65 3.37 27.15
CA GLU A 243 -23.76 3.58 28.08
C GLU A 243 -23.21 4.46 29.21
N SER A 244 -23.70 5.70 29.28
CA SER A 244 -23.42 6.58 30.39
C SER A 244 -24.03 5.93 31.62
N GLU A 245 -23.22 5.22 32.41
CA GLU A 245 -23.66 4.78 33.73
C GLU A 245 -24.16 6.02 34.48
N PRO A 246 -25.40 6.01 34.98
CA PRO A 246 -25.92 7.15 35.73
C PRO A 246 -25.04 7.33 36.96
N HIS A 247 -24.32 8.45 37.01
CA HIS A 247 -23.57 8.85 38.20
C HIS A 247 -24.51 8.80 39.41
N PRO A 248 -24.18 8.06 40.48
CA PRO A 248 -24.98 8.10 41.70
C PRO A 248 -24.87 9.51 42.27
N VAL A 249 -25.99 10.23 42.25
CA VAL A 249 -26.13 11.50 42.96
C VAL A 249 -26.16 11.16 44.45
N SER A 250 -25.02 11.31 45.12
CA SER A 250 -24.97 11.32 46.58
C SER A 250 -25.53 12.65 47.07
N PHE A 251 -26.66 12.59 47.79
CA PHE A 251 -27.23 13.71 48.56
C PHE A 251 -26.49 13.91 49.88
#